data_AF-A0A3R9WZR5-F1
#
_entry.id   AF-A0A3R9WZR5-F1
#
_cell.length_a   1.000
_cell.length_b   1.000
_cell.length_c   1.000
_cell.angle_alpha   90.00
_cell.angle_beta   90.00
_cell.angle_gamma   90.00
#
_symmetry.space_group_name_H-M   'P 1'
#
loop_
_entity.id
_entity.type
_entity.pdbx_description
1 polymer ?
#
loop_
_entity_poly.entity_id
_entity_poly.type
_entity_poly.pdbx_seq_one_letter_code
_entity_poly.pdbx_strand_id
1 'polypeptide(L)'
;MDELALDDRYALSVGCRVSVESRAGITTVNWSVARLSSPDMRRPRQGEAAVAFSCPRCRKDFTATVESAAKARRKRMVYLVIGSVLLLSLLVTLPMAFHLGGQVREEDDPSMNPMAVLVPLVAVGFIAGLTFFRFGRRYEGIRKYRLVRPDGKRTVLVQGHRFD
;
A
#
# COMPACT_ATOMS: atom_id res chain seq x y z
N MET A 1 8.77 -5.69 20.58
CA MET A 1 8.13 -4.82 19.58
C MET A 1 7.20 -5.74 18.79
N ASP A 2 5.94 -5.87 19.23
CA ASP A 2 5.01 -6.87 18.70
C ASP A 2 4.68 -6.58 17.24
N GLU A 3 5.36 -7.32 16.38
CA GLU A 3 5.11 -7.33 14.97
C GLU A 3 3.74 -7.99 14.76
N LEU A 4 2.69 -7.17 14.59
CA LEU A 4 1.30 -7.60 14.34
C LEU A 4 1.30 -8.82 13.41
N ALA A 5 1.15 -9.99 14.03
CA ALA A 5 1.05 -11.25 13.34
C ALA A 5 -0.14 -11.11 12.40
N LEU A 6 0.03 -11.54 11.13
CA LEU A 6 -1.13 -11.70 10.28
C LEU A 6 -2.03 -12.74 10.94
N ASP A 7 -3.05 -12.26 11.63
CA ASP A 7 -4.01 -13.05 12.35
C ASP A 7 -4.88 -13.83 11.35
N ASP A 8 -5.42 -14.94 11.80
CA ASP A 8 -6.40 -15.72 11.04
C ASP A 8 -7.72 -14.94 10.88
N ARG A 9 -7.90 -13.90 11.71
CA ARG A 9 -8.97 -12.92 11.57
C ARG A 9 -8.51 -11.71 10.77
N TYR A 10 -9.44 -11.06 10.11
CA TYR A 10 -9.18 -9.81 9.41
C TYR A 10 -10.22 -8.76 9.83
N ALA A 11 -9.84 -7.49 9.73
CA ALA A 11 -10.74 -6.36 9.89
C ALA A 11 -10.83 -5.61 8.55
N LEU A 12 -11.98 -5.03 8.26
CA LEU A 12 -12.17 -4.19 7.08
C LEU A 12 -12.36 -2.74 7.51
N SER A 13 -11.67 -1.80 6.87
CA SER A 13 -11.90 -0.37 7.05
C SER A 13 -12.79 0.14 5.92
N VAL A 14 -13.88 0.83 6.28
CA VAL A 14 -14.85 1.35 5.31
C VAL A 14 -15.12 2.81 5.65
N GLY A 15 -14.66 3.70 4.77
CA GLY A 15 -15.00 5.11 4.75
C GLY A 15 -16.23 5.36 3.89
N CYS A 16 -17.29 5.91 4.47
CA CYS A 16 -18.47 6.40 3.76
C CYS A 16 -18.43 7.92 3.70
N ARG A 17 -18.61 8.52 2.53
CA ARG A 17 -18.72 9.98 2.39
C ARG A 17 -20.04 10.45 3.01
N VAL A 18 -19.96 11.36 3.99
CA VAL A 18 -21.10 11.88 4.76
C VAL A 18 -21.60 13.20 4.18
N SER A 19 -20.70 14.17 3.98
CA SER A 19 -21.04 15.46 3.36
C SER A 19 -19.89 16.01 2.54
N VAL A 20 -20.21 16.90 1.61
CA VAL A 20 -19.26 17.71 0.87
C VAL A 20 -19.71 19.16 1.03
N GLU A 21 -18.89 19.95 1.69
CA GLU A 21 -19.11 21.38 1.87
C GLU A 21 -18.12 22.13 1.00
N SER A 22 -18.61 23.04 0.17
CA SER A 22 -17.76 23.94 -0.62
C SER A 22 -17.95 25.36 -0.12
N ARG A 23 -16.90 25.96 0.44
CA ARG A 23 -16.93 27.34 0.93
C ARG A 23 -15.63 28.04 0.57
N ALA A 24 -15.73 29.23 -0.03
CA ALA A 24 -14.59 30.08 -0.39
C ALA A 24 -13.49 29.35 -1.20
N GLY A 25 -13.88 28.48 -2.14
CA GLY A 25 -12.94 27.72 -2.97
C GLY A 25 -12.34 26.46 -2.29
N ILE A 26 -12.68 26.20 -1.02
CA ILE A 26 -12.26 24.99 -0.31
C ILE A 26 -13.40 23.98 -0.33
N THR A 27 -13.12 22.76 -0.81
CA THR A 27 -14.05 21.63 -0.74
C THR A 27 -13.66 20.72 0.42
N THR A 28 -14.43 20.77 1.51
CA THR A 28 -14.28 19.88 2.67
C THR A 28 -15.15 18.65 2.47
N VAL A 29 -14.55 17.47 2.47
CA VAL A 29 -15.27 16.20 2.39
C VAL A 29 -15.23 15.53 3.75
N ASN A 30 -16.39 15.38 4.38
CA ASN A 30 -16.52 14.66 5.65
C ASN A 30 -16.69 13.17 5.40
N TRP A 31 -15.85 12.37 6.03
CA TRP A 31 -15.85 10.91 5.93
C TRP A 31 -16.21 10.29 7.28
N SER A 32 -17.10 9.30 7.27
CA SER A 32 -17.34 8.41 8.40
C SER A 32 -16.57 7.12 8.13
N VAL A 33 -15.55 6.85 8.94
CA VAL A 33 -14.74 5.63 8.84
C VAL A 33 -15.21 4.65 9.90
N ALA A 34 -15.59 3.45 9.47
CA ALA A 34 -15.93 2.34 10.35
C ALA A 34 -14.93 1.20 10.16
N ARG A 35 -14.46 0.63 11.27
CA ARG A 35 -13.68 -0.61 11.26
C ARG A 35 -14.60 -1.78 11.59
N LEU A 36 -14.78 -2.67 10.64
CA LEU A 36 -15.60 -3.87 10.76
C LEU A 36 -14.70 -5.02 11.21
N SER A 37 -15.00 -5.56 12.38
CA SER A 37 -14.37 -6.78 12.91
C SER A 37 -15.46 -7.63 13.57
N SER A 38 -15.63 -8.87 13.12
CA SER A 38 -16.56 -9.85 13.71
C SER A 38 -15.81 -11.17 13.94
N PRO A 39 -16.20 -11.99 14.94
CA PRO A 39 -15.69 -13.36 15.10
C PRO A 39 -15.82 -14.23 13.84
N ASP A 40 -16.79 -13.90 12.96
CA ASP A 40 -17.06 -14.61 11.71
C ASP A 40 -16.13 -14.19 10.56
N MET A 41 -15.41 -13.07 10.69
CA MET A 41 -14.46 -12.57 9.69
C MET A 41 -13.14 -13.32 9.76
N ARG A 42 -13.16 -14.60 9.35
CA ARG A 42 -11.98 -15.47 9.25
C ARG A 42 -11.42 -15.50 7.84
N ARG A 43 -10.09 -15.48 7.73
CA ARG A 43 -9.41 -15.67 6.46
C ARG A 43 -9.71 -17.03 5.84
N PRO A 44 -9.72 -17.12 4.51
CA PRO A 44 -9.75 -18.42 3.84
C PRO A 44 -8.49 -19.21 4.17
N ARG A 45 -8.64 -20.53 4.36
CA ARG A 45 -7.51 -21.43 4.64
C ARG A 45 -6.50 -21.46 3.50
N GLN A 46 -6.97 -21.36 2.25
CA GLN A 46 -6.13 -21.38 1.06
C GLN A 46 -6.64 -20.37 0.02
N GLY A 47 -5.71 -19.84 -0.78
CA GLY A 47 -6.04 -18.98 -1.91
C GLY A 47 -6.55 -17.59 -1.52
N GLU A 48 -7.60 -17.13 -2.18
CA GLU A 48 -8.30 -15.87 -1.96
C GLU A 48 -9.81 -16.16 -1.94
N ALA A 49 -10.57 -15.45 -1.10
CA ALA A 49 -12.03 -15.56 -1.03
C ALA A 49 -12.67 -14.17 -1.11
N ALA A 50 -13.82 -14.10 -1.79
CA ALA A 50 -14.65 -12.90 -1.79
C ALA A 50 -15.64 -12.98 -0.62
N VAL A 51 -15.56 -12.02 0.29
CA VAL A 51 -16.45 -11.94 1.45
C VAL A 51 -17.37 -10.74 1.32
N ALA A 52 -18.67 -10.96 1.48
CA ALA A 52 -19.67 -9.91 1.47
C ALA A 52 -19.74 -9.21 2.83
N PHE A 53 -19.94 -7.88 2.82
CA PHE A 53 -20.19 -7.09 4.02
C PHE A 53 -21.04 -5.87 3.67
N SER A 54 -21.82 -5.38 4.63
CA SER A 54 -22.65 -4.19 4.44
C SER A 54 -22.01 -2.99 5.13
N CYS A 55 -22.05 -1.81 4.50
CA CYS A 55 -21.60 -0.58 5.14
C CYS A 55 -22.53 -0.21 6.31
N PRO A 56 -22.01 0.04 7.52
CA PRO A 56 -22.86 0.33 8.69
C PRO A 56 -23.61 1.66 8.56
N ARG A 57 -23.14 2.57 7.69
CA ARG A 57 -23.75 3.90 7.50
C ARG A 57 -24.79 3.94 6.40
N CYS A 58 -24.43 3.54 5.19
CA CYS A 58 -25.32 3.63 4.01
C CYS A 58 -26.06 2.32 3.70
N ARG A 59 -25.79 1.24 4.46
CA ARG A 59 -26.40 -0.10 4.32
C ARG A 59 -26.25 -0.74 2.94
N LYS A 60 -25.35 -0.23 2.09
CA LYS A 60 -25.03 -0.86 0.80
C LYS A 60 -24.13 -2.08 1.01
N ASP A 61 -24.33 -3.09 0.18
CA ASP A 61 -23.57 -4.32 0.21
C ASP A 61 -22.32 -4.26 -0.68
N PHE A 62 -21.23 -4.75 -0.13
CA PHE A 62 -19.91 -4.75 -0.74
C PHE A 62 -19.31 -6.14 -0.67
N THR A 63 -18.34 -6.39 -1.53
CA THR A 63 -17.50 -7.59 -1.51
C THR A 63 -16.04 -7.18 -1.41
N ALA A 64 -15.34 -7.72 -0.40
CA ALA A 64 -13.90 -7.60 -0.26
C ALA A 64 -13.24 -8.91 -0.70
N THR A 65 -12.12 -8.82 -1.41
CA THR A 65 -11.26 -10.00 -1.67
C THR A 65 -10.20 -10.11 -0.59
N VAL A 66 -10.28 -11.18 0.19
CA VAL A 66 -9.38 -11.47 1.31
C VAL A 66 -8.47 -12.63 0.93
N GLU A 67 -7.17 -12.45 1.11
CA GLU A 67 -6.18 -13.49 0.90
C GLU A 67 -6.00 -14.37 2.13
N SER A 68 -5.66 -15.65 1.90
CA SER A 68 -5.23 -16.56 2.96
C SER A 68 -4.01 -16.05 3.71
N ALA A 69 -3.87 -16.43 4.98
CA ALA A 69 -2.77 -15.98 5.84
C ALA A 69 -1.40 -16.31 5.23
N ALA A 70 -1.24 -17.52 4.68
CA ALA A 70 0.01 -17.94 4.04
C ALA A 70 0.38 -17.08 2.82
N LYS A 71 -0.60 -16.78 1.95
CA LYS A 71 -0.37 -15.96 0.75
C LYS A 71 -0.03 -14.52 1.13
N ALA A 72 -0.76 -13.96 2.08
CA ALA A 72 -0.56 -12.59 2.51
C ALA A 72 0.77 -12.41 3.26
N ARG A 73 1.16 -13.37 4.12
CA ARG A 73 2.47 -13.40 4.77
C ARG A 73 3.60 -13.49 3.74
N ARG A 74 3.45 -14.34 2.72
CA ARG A 74 4.46 -14.46 1.65
C ARG A 74 4.64 -13.14 0.90
N LYS A 75 3.55 -12.49 0.49
CA LYS A 75 3.62 -11.18 -0.18
C LYS A 75 4.20 -10.09 0.71
N ARG A 76 3.79 -10.04 1.98
CA ARG A 76 4.37 -9.14 2.98
C ARG A 76 5.88 -9.35 3.08
N MET A 77 6.33 -10.59 3.22
CA MET A 77 7.76 -10.90 3.28
C MET A 77 8.48 -10.49 2.00
N VAL A 78 7.92 -10.76 0.81
CA VAL A 78 8.53 -10.32 -0.45
C VAL A 78 8.70 -8.80 -0.49
N TYR A 79 7.68 -8.04 -0.13
CA TYR A 79 7.78 -6.57 -0.09
C TYR A 79 8.79 -6.07 0.94
N LEU A 80 8.83 -6.69 2.12
CA LEU A 80 9.80 -6.34 3.16
C LEU A 80 11.22 -6.67 2.71
N VAL A 81 11.46 -7.86 2.16
CA VAL A 81 12.78 -8.27 1.67
C VAL A 81 13.24 -7.36 0.53
N ILE A 82 12.41 -7.10 -0.48
CA ILE A 82 12.76 -6.19 -1.58
C ILE A 82 13.05 -4.78 -1.04
N GLY A 83 12.16 -4.25 -0.19
CA GLY A 83 12.34 -2.93 0.42
C GLY A 83 13.63 -2.85 1.25
N SER A 84 13.90 -3.85 2.08
CA SER A 84 15.11 -3.93 2.90
C SER A 84 16.37 -4.05 2.05
N VAL A 85 16.37 -4.89 1.00
CA VAL A 85 17.53 -5.02 0.10
C VAL A 85 17.82 -3.71 -0.62
N LEU A 86 16.79 -3.02 -1.13
CA LEU A 86 16.96 -1.70 -1.75
C LEU A 86 17.51 -0.67 -0.76
N LEU A 87 17.00 -0.65 0.48
CA LEU A 87 17.50 0.27 1.51
C LEU A 87 18.94 -0.07 1.96
N LEU A 88 19.28 -1.36 2.09
CA LEU A 88 20.63 -1.81 2.41
C LEU A 88 21.61 -1.49 1.28
N SER A 89 21.18 -1.57 0.02
CA SER A 89 22.02 -1.19 -1.12
C SER A 89 22.48 0.28 -1.05
N LEU A 90 21.69 1.16 -0.42
CA LEU A 90 22.06 2.56 -0.20
C LEU A 90 23.26 2.74 0.72
N LEU A 91 23.51 1.79 1.62
CA LEU A 91 24.69 1.84 2.50
C LEU A 91 26.00 1.71 1.70
N VAL A 92 25.94 1.14 0.50
CA VAL A 92 27.10 1.00 -0.38
C VAL A 92 27.10 2.10 -1.45
N THR A 93 25.94 2.39 -2.05
CA THR A 93 25.87 3.37 -3.15
C THR A 93 26.05 4.82 -2.70
N LEU A 94 25.61 5.19 -1.50
CA LEU A 94 25.80 6.55 -0.97
C LEU A 94 27.29 6.86 -0.73
N PRO A 95 28.08 6.06 0.02
CA PRO A 95 29.51 6.32 0.16
C PRO A 95 30.24 6.39 -1.18
N MET A 96 29.89 5.52 -2.12
CA MET A 96 30.48 5.54 -3.46
C MET A 96 30.14 6.82 -4.23
N ALA A 97 28.89 7.30 -4.14
CA ALA A 97 28.48 8.58 -4.73
C ALA A 97 29.20 9.78 -4.10
N PHE A 98 29.40 9.78 -2.78
CA PHE A 98 30.20 10.82 -2.11
C PHE A 98 31.68 10.75 -2.48
N HIS A 99 32.24 9.54 -2.55
CA HIS A 99 33.63 9.34 -2.93
C HIS A 99 33.92 9.84 -4.35
N LEU A 100 33.06 9.48 -5.32
CA LEU A 100 33.20 9.90 -6.71
C LEU A 100 32.81 11.37 -6.92
N GLY A 101 31.80 11.88 -6.19
CA GLY A 101 31.38 13.27 -6.27
C GLY A 101 32.37 14.27 -5.64
N GLY A 102 33.22 13.81 -4.72
CA GLY A 102 34.29 14.62 -4.12
C GLY A 102 35.58 14.68 -4.95
N GLN A 103 35.68 13.94 -6.05
CA GLN A 103 36.83 13.99 -6.94
C GLN A 103 36.73 15.18 -7.88
N VAL A 104 37.79 15.98 -7.95
CA VAL A 104 37.92 17.07 -8.92
C VAL A 104 38.14 16.44 -10.30
N ARG A 105 37.21 16.64 -11.23
CA ARG A 105 37.28 16.09 -12.59
C ARG A 105 37.66 17.19 -13.57
N GLU A 106 38.52 16.88 -14.53
CA GLU A 106 38.83 17.77 -15.65
C GLU A 106 37.59 17.88 -16.56
N GLU A 107 37.26 19.10 -17.00
CA GLU A 107 36.03 19.42 -17.75
C GLU A 107 35.95 18.75 -19.13
N ASP A 108 37.09 18.33 -19.70
CA ASP A 108 37.21 17.85 -21.08
C ASP A 108 37.14 16.32 -21.27
N ASP A 109 36.86 15.54 -20.22
CA ASP A 109 36.77 14.08 -20.34
C ASP A 109 35.40 13.65 -20.95
N PRO A 110 35.37 13.06 -22.16
CA PRO A 110 34.13 12.66 -22.85
C PRO A 110 33.40 11.47 -22.20
N SER A 111 33.92 10.93 -21.09
CA SER A 111 33.29 9.87 -20.33
C SER A 111 31.98 10.34 -19.65
N MET A 112 30.92 9.55 -19.77
CA MET A 112 29.63 9.81 -19.13
C MET A 112 29.81 10.02 -17.62
N ASN A 113 29.40 11.18 -17.11
CA ASN A 113 29.57 11.50 -15.70
C ASN A 113 28.88 10.43 -14.82
N PRO A 114 29.61 9.66 -14.00
CA PRO A 114 29.02 8.60 -13.19
C PRO A 114 27.96 9.14 -12.21
N MET A 115 28.06 10.41 -11.81
CA MET A 115 27.06 11.06 -10.96
C MET A 115 25.70 11.22 -11.65
N ALA A 116 25.68 11.36 -12.99
CA ALA A 116 24.43 11.42 -13.74
C ALA A 116 23.62 10.11 -13.65
N VAL A 117 24.28 8.99 -13.34
CA VAL A 117 23.64 7.68 -13.12
C VAL A 117 23.45 7.39 -11.63
N LEU A 118 24.45 7.70 -10.80
CA LEU A 118 24.41 7.36 -9.37
C LEU A 118 23.34 8.13 -8.61
N VAL A 119 23.19 9.43 -8.88
CA VAL A 119 22.18 10.28 -8.21
C VAL A 119 20.75 9.75 -8.42
N PRO A 120 20.28 9.51 -9.66
CA PRO A 120 18.93 8.95 -9.85
C PRO A 120 18.80 7.54 -9.28
N LEU A 121 19.85 6.71 -9.31
CA LEU A 121 19.81 5.35 -8.78
C LEU A 121 19.64 5.35 -7.24
N VAL A 122 20.34 6.24 -6.53
CA VAL A 122 20.15 6.48 -5.10
C VAL A 122 18.74 6.98 -4.81
N ALA A 123 18.24 7.96 -5.57
CA ALA A 123 16.90 8.50 -5.40
C ALA A 123 15.82 7.42 -5.58
N VAL A 124 15.93 6.61 -6.65
CA VAL A 124 15.03 5.48 -6.93
C VAL A 124 15.13 4.43 -5.83
N GLY A 125 16.34 4.04 -5.44
CA GLY A 125 16.56 3.06 -4.37
C GLY A 125 15.93 3.49 -3.04
N PHE A 126 16.06 4.77 -2.68
CA PHE A 126 15.45 5.33 -1.48
C PHE A 126 13.93 5.38 -1.56
N ILE A 127 13.38 5.95 -2.62
CA ILE A 127 11.93 6.11 -2.78
C ILE A 127 11.25 4.74 -2.90
N ALA A 128 11.75 3.88 -3.79
CA ALA A 128 11.19 2.54 -3.99
C ALA A 128 11.40 1.66 -2.75
N GLY A 129 12.60 1.66 -2.17
CA GLY A 129 12.91 0.88 -0.97
C GLY A 129 12.01 1.25 0.20
N LEU A 130 11.86 2.55 0.49
CA LEU A 130 10.98 3.04 1.55
C LEU A 130 9.50 2.73 1.29
N THR A 131 9.07 2.87 0.03
CA THR A 131 7.70 2.56 -0.38
C THR A 131 7.38 1.08 -0.20
N PHE A 132 8.22 0.19 -0.72
CA PHE A 132 8.03 -1.26 -0.58
C PHE A 132 8.11 -1.72 0.88
N PHE A 133 9.05 -1.18 1.65
CA PHE A 133 9.16 -1.49 3.07
C PHE A 133 7.92 -1.06 3.86
N ARG A 134 7.42 0.16 3.63
CA ARG A 134 6.19 0.64 4.28
C ARG A 134 4.95 -0.11 3.81
N PHE A 135 4.85 -0.41 2.52
CA PHE A 135 3.74 -1.17 1.97
C PHE A 135 3.72 -2.59 2.52
N GLY A 136 4.88 -3.26 2.62
CA GLY A 136 5.01 -4.57 3.25
C GLY A 136 4.56 -4.57 4.71
N ARG A 137 4.95 -3.55 5.50
CA ARG A 137 4.53 -3.43 6.91
C ARG A 137 3.02 -3.21 7.09
N ARG A 138 2.37 -2.55 6.13
CA ARG A 138 0.92 -2.28 6.14
C ARG A 138 0.11 -3.30 5.35
N TYR A 139 0.74 -4.33 4.80
CA TYR A 139 0.05 -5.29 3.95
C TYR A 139 -0.82 -6.23 4.76
N GLU A 140 -2.12 -5.96 4.79
CA GLU A 140 -3.12 -6.80 5.47
C GLU A 140 -3.69 -7.90 4.56
N GLY A 141 -3.31 -7.99 3.28
CA GLY A 141 -3.81 -9.04 2.38
C GLY A 141 -5.28 -8.90 2.00
N ILE A 142 -5.80 -7.66 1.99
CA ILE A 142 -7.11 -7.31 1.44
C ILE A 142 -6.83 -6.54 0.14
N ARG A 143 -7.36 -7.02 -1.00
CA ARG A 143 -6.95 -6.50 -2.32
C ARG A 143 -7.92 -5.52 -2.96
N LYS A 144 -9.22 -5.85 -2.97
CA LYS A 144 -10.21 -5.12 -3.78
C LYS A 144 -11.56 -5.12 -3.09
N TYR A 145 -12.17 -3.94 -3.09
CA TYR A 145 -13.54 -3.72 -2.66
C TYR A 145 -14.41 -3.49 -3.91
N ARG A 146 -15.56 -4.17 -3.98
CA ARG A 146 -16.52 -4.00 -5.08
C ARG A 146 -17.92 -3.83 -4.52
N LEU A 147 -18.68 -2.89 -5.05
CA LEU A 147 -20.09 -2.73 -4.70
C LEU A 147 -20.90 -3.86 -5.36
N VAL A 148 -21.78 -4.48 -4.58
CA VAL A 148 -22.81 -5.38 -5.11
C VAL A 148 -24.01 -4.53 -5.48
N ARG A 149 -24.33 -4.48 -6.78
CA ARG A 149 -25.48 -3.75 -7.29
C ARG A 149 -26.76 -4.59 -7.06
N PRO A 150 -27.96 -3.98 -7.01
CA PRO A 150 -29.22 -4.71 -6.75
C PRO A 150 -29.54 -5.84 -7.75
N ASP A 151 -28.90 -5.82 -8.93
CA ASP A 151 -28.96 -6.85 -9.96
C ASP A 151 -28.01 -8.05 -9.68
N GLY A 152 -27.34 -8.06 -8.53
CA GLY A 152 -26.32 -9.06 -8.16
C GLY A 152 -24.96 -8.87 -8.85
N LYS A 153 -24.81 -7.87 -9.75
CA LYS A 153 -23.55 -7.64 -10.46
C LYS A 153 -22.58 -6.82 -9.59
N ARG A 154 -21.29 -7.11 -9.75
CA ARG A 154 -20.21 -6.42 -9.01
C ARG A 154 -19.66 -5.27 -9.85
N THR A 155 -19.57 -4.07 -9.28
CA THR A 155 -18.95 -2.93 -9.99
C THR A 155 -17.43 -3.05 -10.00
N VAL A 156 -16.81 -2.42 -11.01
CA VAL A 156 -15.33 -2.32 -11.12
C VAL A 156 -14.76 -1.32 -10.11
N LEU A 157 -15.53 -0.27 -9.79
CA LEU A 157 -15.14 0.81 -8.89
C LEU A 157 -16.24 1.06 -7.86
N VAL A 158 -15.83 1.48 -6.66
CA VAL A 158 -16.75 1.92 -5.62
C VAL A 158 -16.84 3.44 -5.63
N GLN A 159 -18.02 3.98 -5.90
CA GLN A 159 -18.26 5.42 -5.84
C GLN A 159 -18.61 5.86 -4.41
N GLY A 160 -18.02 6.96 -3.94
CA GLY A 160 -18.34 7.60 -2.67
C GLY A 160 -17.87 6.87 -1.41
N HIS A 161 -17.02 5.86 -1.55
CA HIS A 161 -16.43 5.13 -0.42
C HIS A 161 -14.92 5.07 -0.55
N ARG A 162 -14.24 5.21 0.59
CA ARG A 162 -12.80 5.04 0.72
C ARG A 162 -12.54 3.76 1.49
N PHE A 163 -11.58 2.97 1.07
CA PHE A 163 -11.15 1.78 1.79
C PHE A 163 -9.64 1.86 1.98
N ASP A 164 -9.17 1.53 3.17
CA ASP A 164 -7.73 1.44 3.49
C ASP A 164 -7.26 -0.02 3.37
#